data_AF-A0A4V2S5Q8-F1
#
_entry.id   AF-A0A4V2S5Q8-F1
#
_cell.length_a   1.000
_cell.length_b   1.000
_cell.length_c   1.000
_cell.angle_alpha   90.00
_cell.angle_beta   90.00
_cell.angle_gamma   90.00
#
_symmetry.space_group_name_H-M   'P 1'
#
loop_
_entity.id
_entity.type
_entity.pdbx_description
1 polymer ?
#
loop_
_entity_poly.entity_id
_entity_poly.type
_entity_poly.pdbx_seq_one_letter_code
_entity_poly.pdbx_strand_id
1 'polypeptide(L)' 'MPNGKLRYAIVRLQKRVDGGVRLSELTRTERQLVKYCARYGYVTETPLKNDWLIDTGRRL' A
#
# COMPACT_ATOMS: atom_id res chain seq x y z
N MET A 1 -9.33 13.78 -10.65
CA MET A 1 -8.04 13.94 -9.93
C MET A 1 -8.24 13.60 -8.45
N PRO A 2 -7.31 12.90 -7.76
CA PRO A 2 -7.45 12.61 -6.34
C PRO A 2 -7.47 13.93 -5.54
N ASN A 3 -8.46 14.08 -4.67
CA ASN A 3 -8.58 15.21 -3.75
C ASN A 3 -7.38 15.21 -2.76
N GLY A 4 -7.05 16.37 -2.18
CA GLY A 4 -5.84 16.54 -1.37
C GLY A 4 -5.70 15.55 -0.21
N LYS A 5 -6.81 15.15 0.39
CA LYS A 5 -6.86 14.12 1.46
C LYS A 5 -6.41 12.74 0.96
N LEU A 6 -6.83 12.34 -0.24
CA LEU A 6 -6.45 11.05 -0.82
C LEU A 6 -4.96 11.04 -1.20
N ARG A 7 -4.42 12.14 -1.74
CA ARG A 7 -2.98 12.26 -1.99
C ARG A 7 -2.16 12.10 -0.70
N TYR A 8 -2.58 12.76 0.38
CA TYR A 8 -1.91 12.63 1.67
C TYR A 8 -1.95 11.19 2.20
N ALA A 9 -3.10 10.52 2.08
CA ALA A 9 -3.26 9.13 2.51
C ALA A 9 -2.37 8.17 1.70
N ILE A 10 -2.26 8.35 0.38
CA ILE A 10 -1.39 7.56 -0.48
C ILE A 10 0.08 7.76 -0.10
N VAL A 11 0.54 9.00 0.09
CA VAL A 11 1.94 9.28 0.49
C VAL A 11 2.27 8.67 1.86
N ARG A 12 1.34 8.76 2.81
CA ARG A 12 1.48 8.11 4.13
C ARG A 12 1.58 6.59 4.01
N LEU A 13 0.70 5.97 3.20
CA LEU A 13 0.74 4.54 2.96
C LEU A 13 2.06 4.14 2.28
N GLN A 14 2.49 4.88 1.26
CA GLN A 14 3.76 4.63 0.57
C GLN A 14 4.93 4.62 1.54
N LYS A 15 5.08 5.65 2.38
CA LYS A 15 6.14 5.69 3.41
C LYS A 15 6.07 4.54 4.41
N ARG A 16 4.86 4.02 4.68
CA ARG A 16 4.67 2.91 5.62
C ARG A 16 5.08 1.57 5.01
N VAL A 17 4.79 1.36 3.73
CA VAL A 17 5.01 0.08 3.04
C VAL A 17 6.29 0.06 2.20
N ASP A 18 7.01 1.19 2.10
CA ASP A 18 8.32 1.29 1.46
C ASP A 18 9.32 0.37 2.17
N GLY A 19 9.84 -0.62 1.46
CA GLY A 19 10.67 -1.69 2.02
C GLY A 19 9.90 -2.96 2.40
N GLY A 20 8.59 -3.01 2.10
CA GLY A 20 7.75 -4.19 2.25
C GLY A 20 7.16 -4.34 3.65
N VAL A 21 5.83 -4.36 3.74
CA VAL A 21 5.06 -4.61 4.97
C VAL A 21 4.01 -5.69 4.74
N ARG A 22 3.76 -6.54 5.73
CA ARG A 22 2.71 -7.55 5.60
C ARG A 22 1.32 -6.91 5.67
N LEU A 23 0.39 -7.39 4.84
CA LEU A 23 -0.99 -6.92 4.80
C LEU A 23 -1.69 -7.09 6.16
N SER A 24 -1.34 -8.11 6.93
CA SER A 24 -1.83 -8.32 8.30
C SER A 24 -1.41 -7.23 9.30
N GLU A 25 -0.24 -6.61 9.10
CA GLU A 25 0.30 -5.53 9.94
C GLU A 25 -0.38 -4.17 9.67
N LEU A 26 -1.15 -4.08 8.59
CA LEU A 26 -1.87 -2.86 8.23
C LEU A 26 -3.20 -2.76 8.95
N THR A 27 -3.56 -1.54 9.34
CA THR A 27 -4.90 -1.23 9.86
C THR A 27 -5.98 -1.49 8.80
N ARG A 28 -7.25 -1.59 9.21
CA ARG A 28 -8.37 -1.77 8.27
C ARG A 28 -8.43 -0.66 7.23
N THR A 29 -8.17 0.59 7.63
CA THR A 29 -8.15 1.75 6.74
C THR A 29 -7.01 1.68 5.74
N GLU A 30 -5.81 1.31 6.19
CA GLU A 30 -4.66 1.13 5.30
C GLU A 30 -4.90 -0.01 4.30
N ARG A 31 -5.52 -1.12 4.71
CA ARG A 31 -5.89 -2.21 3.79
C ARG A 31 -6.88 -1.76 2.70
N GLN A 32 -7.82 -0.87 3.02
CA GLN A 32 -8.71 -0.28 2.01
C GLN A 32 -7.94 0.63 1.05
N LEU A 33 -6.99 1.41 1.57
CA LEU A 33 -6.10 2.23 0.75
C LEU A 33 -5.19 1.38 -0.13
N VAL A 34 -4.66 0.25 0.34
CA VAL A 34 -3.87 -0.70 -0.46
C VAL A 34 -4.68 -1.19 -1.64
N LYS A 35 -5.91 -1.67 -1.43
CA LYS A 35 -6.79 -2.10 -2.54
C LYS A 35 -7.03 -0.99 -3.55
N TYR A 36 -7.23 0.24 -3.07
CA TYR A 36 -7.35 1.40 -3.95
C TYR A 36 -6.06 1.65 -4.71
N CYS A 37 -4.91 1.66 -4.04
CA CYS A 37 -3.59 1.94 -4.61
C CYS A 37 -3.14 0.88 -5.62
N ALA A 38 -3.39 -0.40 -5.31
CA ALA A 38 -3.08 -1.53 -6.17
C ALA A 38 -3.82 -1.43 -7.50
N ARG A 39 -5.10 -1.01 -7.48
CA ARG A 39 -5.89 -0.77 -8.71
C ARG A 39 -5.26 0.24 -9.67
N TYR A 40 -4.46 1.18 -9.16
CA TYR A 40 -3.79 2.21 -9.97
C TYR A 40 -2.26 1.99 -10.06
N GLY A 41 -1.75 0.84 -9.60
CA GLY A 41 -0.32 0.50 -9.69
C GLY A 41 0.59 1.31 -8.76
N TYR A 42 0.07 1.88 -7.67
CA TYR A 42 0.91 2.60 -6.68
C TYR A 42 1.62 1.68 -5.67
N VAL A 43 1.16 0.44 -5.57
CA VAL A 43 1.73 -0.61 -4.71
C VAL A 43 1.66 -1.94 -5.44
N THR A 44 2.52 -2.85 -5.02
CA THR A 44 2.63 -4.24 -5.47
C THR A 44 2.21 -5.16 -4.33
N GLU A 45 1.40 -6.16 -4.64
CA GLU A 45 0.94 -7.18 -3.68
C GLU A 45 1.62 -8.50 -4.05
N THR A 46 2.55 -8.98 -3.22
CA THR A 46 3.24 -10.25 -3.43
C THR A 46 2.67 -11.32 -2.48
N PRO A 47 2.19 -12.46 -2.98
CA PRO A 47 1.65 -13.50 -2.13
C PRO A 47 2.74 -14.11 -1.23
N LEU A 48 2.43 -14.29 0.04
CA LEU A 48 3.22 -15.03 1.02
C LEU A 48 2.42 -16.28 1.47
N LYS A 49 3.09 -17.24 2.12
CA LYS A 49 2.49 -18.53 2.53
C LYS A 49 1.13 -18.40 3.25
N ASN A 50 0.96 -17.36 4.08
CA ASN A 50 -0.26 -17.09 4.85
C ASN A 50 -0.64 -15.59 4.87
N ASP A 51 -0.07 -14.79 3.97
CA ASP A 51 -0.22 -13.33 4.01
C ASP A 51 0.11 -12.71 2.64
N TRP A 52 0.16 -11.38 2.56
CA TRP A 52 0.62 -10.64 1.39
C TRP A 52 1.68 -9.61 1.80
N LEU A 53 2.77 -9.54 1.06
CA LEU A 53 3.73 -8.45 1.17
C LEU A 53 3.24 -7.29 0.31
N ILE A 54 3.03 -6.15 0.94
CA ILE A 54 2.67 -4.90 0.28
C ILE A 54 3.92 -4.03 0.21
N ASP A 55 4.29 -3.61 -0.98
CA ASP A 55 5.44 -2.73 -1.21
C ASP A 55 5.10 -1.69 -2.27
N THR A 56 5.80 -0.56 -2.31
CA THR A 56 5.57 0.48 -3.32
C THR A 56 6.11 0.12 -4.71
N GLY A 57 6.84 -1.00 -4.85
CA GLY A 57 7.40 -1.46 -6.12
C GLY A 57 8.50 -0.54 -6.67
N ARG A 58 8.85 0.52 -5.95
CA ARG A 58 10.02 1.35 -6.23
C ARG A 58 11.24 0.66 -5.65
N ARG A 59 11.99 -0.01 -6.51
CA ARG A 59 13.43 -0.12 -6.30
C ARG A 59 13.97 1.31 -6.44
N LEU A 60 14.31 1.96 -5.33
CA LEU A 60 15.18 3.14 -5.36
C LEU A 60 16.49 2.79 -6.09
#